data_AF-A0A5P2AUW0-F1
#
_entry.id   AF-A0A5P2AUW0-F1
#
_cell.length_a   1.000
_cell.length_b   1.000
_cell.length_c   1.000
_cell.angle_alpha   90.00
_cell.angle_beta   90.00
_cell.angle_gamma   90.00
#
_symmetry.space_group_name_H-M   'P 1'
#
loop_
_entity.id
_entity.type
_entity.pdbx_description
1 polymer ?
#
loop_
_entity_poly.entity_id
_entity_poly.type
_entity_poly.pdbx_seq_one_letter_code
_entity_poly.pdbx_strand_id
1 'polypeptide(L)' 'MSSAGIDKVRDWILGRHPERTELAADVDLIESRLVDSLAFVELVYTIEDAAGVEIDFDNIDIEDFQTLATIEKAFFA' A
#
# COMPACT_ATOMS: atom_id res chain seq x y z
N MET A 1 -3.91 -17.80 3.81
CA MET A 1 -4.87 -16.70 4.10
C MET A 1 -4.12 -15.37 4.11
N SER A 2 -3.16 -15.18 3.20
CA SER A 2 -2.19 -14.08 3.26
C SER A 2 -2.56 -12.89 2.36
N SER A 3 -3.59 -13.02 1.51
CA SER A 3 -3.98 -11.95 0.57
C SER A 3 -4.94 -10.92 1.16
N ALA A 4 -5.64 -11.23 2.26
CA ALA A 4 -6.70 -10.36 2.77
C ALA A 4 -6.20 -8.97 3.22
N GLY A 5 -4.94 -8.90 3.66
CA GLY A 5 -4.32 -7.66 4.07
C GLY A 5 -3.97 -6.76 2.88
N ILE A 6 -3.35 -7.31 1.84
CA ILE A 6 -3.05 -6.54 0.62
C ILE A 6 -4.32 -6.16 -0.15
N ASP A 7 -5.37 -6.98 -0.08
CA ASP A 7 -6.67 -6.66 -0.67
C ASP A 7 -7.30 -5.41 -0.02
N LYS A 8 -7.20 -5.25 1.32
CA LYS A 8 -7.62 -4.01 2.01
C LYS A 8 -6.86 -2.78 1.48
N VAL A 9 -5.55 -2.90 1.29
CA VAL A 9 -4.70 -1.81 0.79
C VAL A 9 -5.11 -1.44 -0.65
N ARG A 10 -5.31 -2.45 -1.51
CA ARG A 10 -5.79 -2.25 -2.88
C ARG A 10 -7.14 -1.53 -2.89
N ASP A 11 -8.10 -1.99 -2.09
CA ASP A 11 -9.44 -1.40 -2.01
C ASP A 11 -9.39 0.05 -1.52
N TRP A 12 -8.51 0.35 -0.56
CA TRP A 12 -8.30 1.71 -0.08
C TRP A 12 -7.80 2.64 -1.20
N ILE A 13 -6.86 2.18 -2.03
CA ILE A 13 -6.34 2.96 -3.17
C ILE A 13 -7.45 3.15 -4.24
N LEU A 14 -8.16 2.09 -4.60
CA LEU A 14 -9.26 2.16 -5.58
C LEU A 14 -10.40 3.08 -5.10
N GLY A 15 -10.68 3.10 -3.80
CA GLY A 15 -11.67 4.00 -3.21
C GLY A 15 -11.31 5.49 -3.35
N ARG A 16 -10.02 5.82 -3.47
CA ARG A 16 -9.54 7.19 -3.71
C ARG A 16 -9.54 7.56 -5.19
N HIS A 17 -9.44 6.56 -6.07
CA HIS A 17 -9.35 6.72 -7.52
C HIS A 17 -10.56 6.09 -8.22
N PRO A 18 -11.76 6.71 -8.13
CA PRO A 18 -12.95 6.18 -8.78
C PRO A 18 -12.82 6.08 -10.32
N GLU A 19 -11.86 6.78 -10.92
CA GLU A 19 -11.49 6.66 -12.33
C GLU A 19 -10.75 5.36 -12.68
N ARG A 20 -10.21 4.65 -11.69
CA ARG A 20 -9.53 3.36 -11.86
C ARG A 20 -10.38 2.24 -11.29
N THR A 21 -10.66 1.25 -12.13
CA THR A 21 -11.38 0.03 -11.73
C THR A 21 -10.44 -1.10 -11.34
N GLU A 22 -9.18 -1.02 -11.77
CA GLU A 22 -8.16 -2.05 -11.53
C GLU A 22 -6.81 -1.43 -11.16
N LEU A 23 -6.12 -2.09 -10.22
CA LEU A 23 -4.78 -1.75 -9.76
C LEU A 23 -3.92 -3.01 -9.75
N ALA A 24 -3.00 -3.09 -10.71
CA ALA A 24 -2.06 -4.20 -10.80
C ALA A 24 -0.99 -4.09 -9.72
N ALA A 25 -0.46 -5.24 -9.29
CA ALA A 25 0.42 -5.29 -8.12
C ALA A 25 1.82 -4.70 -8.38
N ASP A 26 2.20 -4.59 -9.63
CA ASP A 26 3.45 -4.03 -10.16
C ASP A 26 3.35 -2.54 -10.51
N VAL A 27 2.20 -1.92 -10.29
CA VAL A 27 2.02 -0.48 -10.55
C VAL A 27 2.74 0.32 -9.49
N ASP A 28 3.57 1.26 -9.94
CA ASP A 28 4.20 2.24 -9.07
C ASP A 28 3.17 3.28 -8.60
N LEU A 29 2.88 3.27 -7.30
CA LEU A 29 1.92 4.13 -6.63
C LEU A 29 2.38 5.59 -6.56
N ILE A 30 3.69 5.81 -6.52
CA ILE A 30 4.32 7.12 -6.34
C ILE A 30 4.46 7.79 -7.71
N GLU A 31 5.02 7.09 -8.70
CA GLU A 31 5.14 7.60 -10.08
C GLU A 31 3.77 7.82 -10.72
N SER A 32 2.81 6.92 -10.48
CA SER A 32 1.43 7.08 -10.97
C SER A 32 0.65 8.16 -10.22
N ARG A 33 1.24 8.79 -9.18
CA ARG A 33 0.59 9.75 -8.28
C ARG A 33 -0.71 9.23 -7.67
N LEU A 34 -0.74 7.92 -7.39
CA LEU A 34 -1.84 7.28 -6.66
C LEU A 34 -1.70 7.53 -5.15
N VAL A 35 -0.47 7.73 -4.69
CA VAL A 35 -0.15 8.03 -3.30
C VAL A 35 0.67 9.31 -3.26
N ASP A 36 0.08 10.37 -2.70
CA ASP A 36 0.77 11.61 -2.35
C ASP A 36 1.34 11.54 -0.92
N SER A 37 2.01 12.60 -0.47
CA SER A 37 2.65 12.63 0.85
C SER A 37 1.68 12.47 2.03
N LEU A 38 0.40 12.85 1.87
CA LEU A 38 -0.62 12.66 2.90
C LEU A 38 -1.20 11.24 2.83
N ALA A 39 -1.52 10.80 1.62
CA ALA A 39 -1.98 9.45 1.34
C ALA A 39 -0.97 8.40 1.79
N PHE A 40 0.33 8.70 1.75
CA PHE A 40 1.38 7.80 2.22
C PHE A 40 1.25 7.47 3.71
N VAL A 41 0.96 8.47 4.53
CA VAL A 41 0.74 8.27 5.97
C VAL A 41 -0.50 7.39 6.18
N GLU A 42 -1.59 7.66 5.47
CA GLU A 42 -2.82 6.84 5.52
C GLU A 42 -2.60 5.40 5.02
N LEU A 43 -1.76 5.23 4.00
CA LEU A 43 -1.37 3.93 3.44
C LEU A 43 -0.64 3.11 4.50
N VAL A 44 0.38 3.69 5.15
CA VAL A 44 1.13 3.02 6.22
C VAL A 44 0.19 2.58 7.33
N TYR A 45 -0.69 3.46 7.82
CA TYR A 45 -1.71 3.07 8.82
C TYR A 45 -2.62 1.94 8.35
N THR A 46 -3.01 1.93 7.07
CA THR A 46 -3.84 0.87 6.50
C THR A 46 -3.09 -0.46 6.47
N ILE A 47 -1.80 -0.44 6.14
CA ILE A 47 -0.94 -1.61 6.15
C ILE A 47 -0.74 -2.10 7.60
N GLU A 48 -0.47 -1.22 8.56
CA GLU A 48 -0.34 -1.55 9.98
C GLU A 48 -1.60 -2.24 10.53
N ASP A 49 -2.79 -1.69 10.27
CA ASP A 49 -4.07 -2.31 10.68
C ASP A 49 -4.29 -3.67 10.01
N ALA A 50 -3.95 -3.78 8.73
CA ALA A 50 -4.16 -4.98 7.94
C ALA A 50 -3.18 -6.11 8.30
N ALA A 51 -1.91 -5.78 8.52
CA ALA A 51 -0.84 -6.72 8.87
C ALA A 51 -0.79 -6.99 10.38
N GLY A 52 -1.31 -6.08 11.21
CA GLY A 52 -1.24 -6.14 12.66
C GLY A 52 0.18 -5.91 13.19
N VAL A 53 0.97 -5.10 12.49
CA VAL A 53 2.35 -4.75 12.85
C VAL A 53 2.50 -3.25 13.03
N GLU A 54 3.48 -2.83 13.83
CA GLU A 54 3.93 -1.42 13.89
C GLU A 54 4.97 -1.19 12.79
N ILE A 55 4.78 -0.15 11.98
CA ILE A 55 5.70 0.28 10.93
C ILE A 55 6.46 1.50 11.44
N ASP A 56 7.79 1.36 11.51
CA ASP A 56 8.68 2.44 11.92
C ASP A 56 9.04 3.33 10.73
N PHE A 57 8.42 4.52 10.64
CA PHE A 57 8.67 5.50 9.60
C PHE A 57 10.13 5.95 9.50
N ASP A 58 10.93 5.84 10.56
CA ASP A 58 12.35 6.18 10.51
C ASP A 58 13.19 5.08 9.82
N ASN A 59 12.64 3.89 9.67
CA ASN A 59 13.33 2.70 9.16
C ASN A 59 12.64 2.08 7.93
N ILE A 60 11.70 2.79 7.32
CA ILE A 60 11.07 2.36 6.08
C ILE A 60 11.82 2.85 4.85
N ASP A 61 11.96 1.96 3.88
CA ASP A 61 12.43 2.31 2.54
C ASP A 61 11.23 2.60 1.63
N ILE A 62 11.31 3.70 0.88
CA ILE A 62 10.24 4.10 -0.04
C ILE A 62 9.98 3.03 -1.12
N GLU A 63 11.00 2.22 -1.44
CA GLU A 63 10.93 1.10 -2.38
C GLU A 63 9.94 0.01 -1.90
N ASP A 64 9.81 -0.20 -0.59
CA ASP A 64 8.85 -1.15 -0.01
C ASP A 64 7.40 -0.71 -0.19
N PHE A 65 7.17 0.58 -0.49
CA PHE A 65 5.85 1.18 -0.70
C PHE A 65 5.60 1.58 -2.16
N GLN A 66 6.57 1.39 -3.06
CA GLN A 66 6.41 1.72 -4.47
C GLN A 66 5.28 0.93 -5.12
N THR A 67 5.13 -0.35 -4.80
CA THR A 67 4.17 -1.24 -5.47
C THR A 67 3.43 -2.11 -4.46
N LEU A 68 2.22 -2.56 -4.78
CA LEU A 68 1.51 -3.51 -3.91
C LEU A 68 2.29 -4.82 -3.75
N ALA A 69 3.04 -5.25 -4.77
CA ALA A 69 3.86 -6.46 -4.69
C ALA A 69 5.02 -6.32 -3.70
N THR A 70 5.66 -5.16 -3.63
CA THR A 70 6.71 -4.89 -2.64
C THR A 70 6.13 -4.79 -1.24
N ILE A 71 4.99 -4.10 -1.08
CA ILE A 71 4.25 -4.03 0.19
C ILE A 71 3.85 -5.43 0.68
N GLU A 72 3.26 -6.25 -0.19
CA GLU A 72 2.86 -7.62 0.13
C GLU A 72 4.06 -8.44 0.61
N LYS A 73 5.19 -8.32 -0.08
CA LYS A 73 6.41 -9.05 0.27
C LYS A 73 7.08 -8.54 1.54
N ALA A 74 7.01 -7.25 1.82
CA ALA A 74 7.63 -6.63 2.99
C ALA A 74 6.81 -6.85 4.27
N PHE A 75 5.48 -6.73 4.19
CA PHE A 75 4.60 -6.70 5.35
C PHE A 75 3.64 -7.89 5.48
N PHE A 76 3.35 -8.62 4.39
CA PHE A 76 2.33 -9.68 4.34
C PHE A 76 2.86 -11.08 3.95
N ALA A 77 4.19 -11.26 3.87
CA ALA A 77 4.84 -12.52 3.47
C ALA A 77 4.77 -13.64 4.53
#